data_AF-A0AA44IER9-F1
#
_entry.id   AF-A0AA44IER9-F1
#
_cell.length_a   1.000
_cell.length_b   1.000
_cell.length_c   1.000
_cell.angle_alpha   90.00
_cell.angle_beta   90.00
_cell.angle_gamma   90.00
#
_symmetry.space_group_name_H-M   'P 1'
#
loop_
_entity.id
_entity.type
_entity.pdbx_description
1 polymer ?
#
loop_
_entity_poly.entity_id
_entity_poly.type
_entity_poly.pdbx_seq_one_letter_code
_entity_poly.pdbx_strand_id
1 'polypeptide(L)'
;MIVAGALCVATTPLVWALLGQENGEMTGVVLQVATGVAALLLGLLKREPQGAVVEAVDTGDAVSRGGSANSGVTLGGSTDAVSSARAERTGDATAEGEGNANSGVSGT
;
A
#
# COMPACT_ATOMS: atom_id res chain seq x y z
N MET A 1 -7.13 5.39 13.19
CA MET A 1 -8.50 4.91 12.90
C MET A 1 -9.40 4.82 14.13
N ILE A 2 -8.88 4.49 15.32
CA ILE A 2 -9.70 4.36 16.56
C ILE A 2 -10.39 5.68 16.95
N VAL A 3 -9.73 6.83 16.75
CA VAL A 3 -10.29 8.15 17.08
C VAL A 3 -11.52 8.51 16.23
N ALA A 4 -11.52 8.15 14.94
CA ALA A 4 -12.66 8.39 14.06
C ALA A 4 -13.86 7.50 14.41
N GLY A 5 -13.61 6.23 14.78
CA GLY A 5 -14.66 5.32 15.23
C GLY A 5 -15.31 5.77 16.54
N ALA A 6 -14.51 6.21 17.51
CA ALA A 6 -15.01 6.72 18.79
C ALA A 6 -15.86 8.00 18.62
N LEU A 7 -15.46 8.89 17.70
CA LEU A 7 -16.20 10.11 17.41
C LEU A 7 -17.59 9.80 16.81
N CYS A 8 -17.68 8.86 15.86
CA CYS A 8 -18.95 8.44 15.26
C CYS A 8 -19.93 7.84 16.29
N VAL A 9 -19.44 7.02 17.21
CA VAL A 9 -20.29 6.40 18.26
C VAL A 9 -20.83 7.46 19.22
N ALA A 10 -20.01 8.44 19.60
CA ALA A 10 -20.42 9.52 20.50
C ALA A 10 -21.39 10.52 19.84
N THR A 11 -21.27 10.78 18.54
CA THR A 11 -22.16 11.73 17.83
C THR A 11 -23.56 11.17 17.57
N THR A 12 -23.71 9.85 17.50
CA THR A 12 -25.00 9.19 17.19
C THR A 12 -26.12 9.55 18.17
N PRO A 13 -25.95 9.45 19.52
CA PRO A 13 -26.98 9.86 20.46
C PRO A 13 -27.19 11.38 20.51
N LEU A 14 -26.14 12.17 20.25
CA LEU A 14 -26.21 13.64 20.22
C LEU A 14 -27.08 14.15 19.06
N VAL A 15 -26.98 13.52 17.89
CA VAL A 15 -27.84 13.84 16.74
C VAL A 15 -29.30 13.46 17.01
N TRP A 16 -29.52 12.32 17.67
CA TRP A 16 -30.85 11.89 18.09
C TRP A 16 -31.48 12.84 19.11
N ALA A 17 -30.69 13.39 20.02
CA ALA A 17 -31.13 14.37 21.01
C ALA A 17 -31.43 15.75 20.39
N LEU A 18 -30.72 16.16 19.34
CA LEU A 18 -30.86 17.47 18.69
C LEU A 18 -32.01 17.55 17.67
N LEU A 19 -32.45 16.43 17.08
CA LEU A 19 -33.40 16.44 15.94
C LEU A 19 -34.86 16.14 16.31
N GLY A 20 -35.14 15.75 17.54
CA GLY A 20 -36.51 15.54 18.04
C GLY A 20 -37.20 14.29 17.44
N GLN A 21 -38.02 13.63 18.27
CA GLN A 21 -38.64 12.34 17.97
C GLN A 21 -39.58 12.31 16.75
N GLU A 22 -40.07 13.47 16.29
CA GLU A 22 -41.07 13.56 15.21
C GLU A 22 -40.48 13.47 13.79
N ASN A 23 -39.15 13.57 13.63
CA ASN A 23 -38.46 13.56 12.32
C ASN A 23 -37.57 12.32 12.10
N GLY A 24 -37.79 11.25 12.87
CA GLY A 24 -36.88 10.09 12.96
C GLY A 24 -36.60 9.38 11.63
N GLU A 25 -37.59 9.29 10.73
CA GLU A 25 -37.44 8.62 9.44
C GLU A 25 -36.61 9.43 8.43
N MET A 26 -36.86 10.74 8.33
CA MET A 26 -36.05 11.60 7.45
C MET A 26 -34.61 11.75 7.98
N THR A 27 -34.46 11.75 9.30
CA THR A 27 -33.14 11.84 9.97
C THR A 27 -32.25 10.64 9.66
N GLY A 28 -32.81 9.42 9.65
CA GLY A 28 -32.07 8.20 9.33
C GLY A 28 -31.49 8.21 7.91
N VAL A 29 -32.31 8.64 6.93
CA VAL A 29 -31.89 8.74 5.53
C VAL A 29 -30.80 9.81 5.36
N VAL A 30 -30.95 10.97 6.00
CA VAL A 30 -29.96 12.06 5.94
C VAL A 30 -28.63 11.61 6.55
N LEU A 31 -28.65 10.90 7.68
CA LEU A 31 -27.45 10.36 8.31
C LEU A 31 -26.76 9.30 7.46
N GLN A 32 -27.52 8.42 6.81
CA GLN A 32 -26.96 7.40 5.92
C GLN A 32 -26.30 8.04 4.70
N VAL A 33 -26.96 9.03 4.08
CA VAL A 33 -26.41 9.78 2.95
C VAL A 33 -25.16 10.57 3.39
N ALA A 34 -25.23 11.27 4.52
CA ALA A 34 -24.10 12.02 5.06
C ALA A 34 -22.90 11.11 5.37
N THR A 35 -23.15 9.93 5.94
CA THR A 35 -22.11 8.94 6.23
C THR A 35 -21.49 8.37 4.96
N GLY A 36 -22.30 8.08 3.95
CA GLY A 36 -21.83 7.63 2.63
C GLY A 36 -20.96 8.69 1.93
N VAL A 37 -21.40 9.95 1.93
CA VAL A 37 -20.64 11.07 1.36
C VAL A 37 -19.34 11.28 2.14
N ALA A 38 -19.38 11.25 3.47
CA ALA A 38 -18.18 11.36 4.30
C ALA A 38 -17.20 10.22 4.05
N ALA A 39 -17.68 8.98 3.90
CA ALA A 39 -16.86 7.83 3.55
C ALA A 39 -16.21 7.98 2.16
N LEU A 40 -16.94 8.52 1.19
CA LEU A 40 -16.42 8.79 -0.16
C LEU A 40 -15.33 9.88 -0.11
N LEU A 41 -15.58 10.98 0.60
CA LEU A 41 -14.61 12.07 0.79
C LEU A 41 -13.36 11.57 1.52
N LEU A 42 -13.53 10.77 2.57
CA LEU A 42 -12.42 10.12 3.27
C LEU A 42 -11.67 9.14 2.35
N GLY A 43 -12.36 8.42 1.47
CA GLY A 43 -11.74 7.58 0.45
C GLY A 43 -10.88 8.38 -0.52
N LEU A 44 -11.36 9.55 -0.97
CA LEU A 44 -10.61 10.46 -1.85
C LEU A 44 -9.43 11.12 -1.13
N LEU A 45 -9.57 11.42 0.16
CA LEU A 45 -8.53 12.01 0.99
C LEU A 45 -7.49 10.99 1.47
N LYS A 46 -7.86 9.70 1.54
CA LYS A 46 -6.93 8.60 1.77
C LYS A 46 -6.11 8.36 0.51
N ARG A 47 -5.10 9.20 0.31
CA ARG A 47 -4.00 8.90 -0.59
C ARG A 47 -3.27 7.70 -0.01
N GLU A 48 -3.36 6.56 -0.68
CA GLU A 48 -2.52 5.42 -0.33
C GLU A 48 -1.06 5.86 -0.38
N PRO A 49 -0.23 5.48 0.60
CA PRO A 49 1.20 5.73 0.52
C PRO A 49 1.69 5.11 -0.80
N GLN A 50 2.06 5.98 -1.74
CA GLN A 50 2.63 5.53 -3.01
C GLN A 50 3.92 4.83 -2.65
N GLY A 51 3.94 3.51 -2.84
CA GLY A 51 5.12 2.72 -2.55
C GLY A 51 6.33 3.23 -3.33
N ALA A 52 7.53 2.99 -2.81
CA ALA A 52 8.75 3.42 -3.47
C ALA A 52 8.84 2.84 -4.90
N VAL A 53 9.35 3.64 -5.83
CA VAL A 53 9.74 3.18 -7.16
C VAL A 53 11.25 2.91 -7.12
N VAL A 54 11.66 1.67 -7.35
CA VAL A 54 13.06 1.26 -7.28
C VAL A 54 13.54 0.91 -8.68
N GLU A 55 14.64 1.55 -9.10
CA GLU A 55 15.23 1.33 -10.41
C GLU A 55 16.73 1.07 -10.26
N ALA A 56 17.22 0.01 -10.91
CA ALA A 56 18.64 -0.25 -11.07
C ALA A 56 18.97 -0.22 -12.56
N VAL A 57 19.87 0.68 -12.95
CA VAL A 57 20.29 0.87 -14.34
C VAL A 57 21.74 0.43 -14.46
N ASP A 58 22.06 -0.28 -15.54
CA ASP A 58 23.44 -0.71 -15.84
C ASP A 58 23.96 -1.72 -14.82
N THR A 59 23.12 -2.70 -14.49
CA THR A 59 23.38 -3.71 -13.45
C THR A 59 24.49 -4.69 -13.84
N GLY A 60 24.83 -4.79 -15.13
CA GLY A 60 25.91 -5.64 -15.62
C GLY A 60 25.70 -7.12 -15.31
N ASP A 61 26.77 -7.92 -15.45
CA ASP A 61 26.70 -9.37 -15.30
C ASP A 61 26.67 -9.81 -13.82
N ALA A 62 25.94 -10.88 -13.54
CA ALA A 62 25.89 -11.52 -12.23
C ALA A 62 26.49 -12.92 -12.31
N VAL A 63 27.63 -13.15 -11.65
CA VAL A 63 28.27 -14.47 -11.63
C VAL A 63 28.34 -15.02 -10.21
N SER A 64 27.71 -16.17 -9.97
CA SER A 64 27.83 -16.93 -8.72
C SER A 64 28.73 -18.15 -8.93
N ARG A 65 29.64 -18.40 -7.98
CA ARG A 65 30.49 -19.62 -7.94
C ARG A 65 30.18 -20.50 -6.73
N GLY A 66 28.99 -20.35 -6.17
CA GLY A 66 28.55 -20.95 -4.92
C GLY A 66 27.79 -19.93 -4.07
N GLY A 67 26.51 -20.19 -3.78
CA GLY A 67 25.61 -19.24 -3.11
C GLY A 67 24.84 -18.32 -4.06
N SER A 68 24.40 -17.15 -3.60
CA SER A 68 23.52 -16.25 -4.36
C SER A 68 24.25 -14.98 -4.80
N ALA A 69 24.18 -14.65 -6.09
CA ALA A 69 24.64 -13.38 -6.66
C ALA A 69 23.45 -12.62 -7.27
N ASN A 70 23.28 -11.34 -6.91
CA ASN A 70 22.32 -10.45 -7.56
C ASN A 70 23.01 -9.12 -7.91
N SER A 71 23.04 -8.75 -9.20
CA SER A 71 23.54 -7.45 -9.64
C SER A 71 22.42 -6.41 -9.85
N GLY A 72 21.15 -6.85 -9.86
CA GLY A 72 19.97 -5.99 -10.01
C GLY A 72 19.26 -5.67 -8.69
N VAL A 73 17.93 -5.67 -8.69
CA VAL A 73 17.11 -5.25 -7.53
C VAL A 73 16.75 -6.46 -6.67
N THR A 74 16.90 -6.37 -5.35
CA THR A 74 16.37 -7.35 -4.39
C THR A 74 15.22 -6.75 -3.59
N LEU A 75 14.02 -7.31 -3.77
CA LEU A 75 12.79 -6.98 -3.04
C LEU A 75 12.63 -7.98 -1.88
N GLY A 76 13.32 -7.72 -0.78
CA GLY A 76 13.23 -8.54 0.43
C GLY A 76 13.90 -7.82 1.59
N GLY A 77 13.21 -7.71 2.72
CA GLY A 77 13.73 -7.10 3.95
C GLY A 77 13.38 -5.62 4.18
N SER A 78 12.74 -4.92 3.22
CA SER A 78 12.20 -3.59 3.46
C SER A 78 10.78 -3.67 4.01
N THR A 79 10.49 -2.93 5.08
CA THR A 79 9.11 -2.74 5.59
C THR A 79 8.27 -1.81 4.73
N ASP A 80 8.90 -1.12 3.77
CA ASP A 80 8.23 -0.16 2.91
C ASP A 80 7.59 -0.86 1.71
N ALA A 81 6.34 -0.51 1.43
CA ALA A 81 5.68 -0.95 0.21
C ALA A 81 6.46 -0.43 -1.01
N VAL A 82 6.84 -1.33 -1.92
CA VAL A 82 7.41 -0.98 -3.22
C VAL A 82 6.27 -1.02 -4.23
N SER A 83 6.04 0.08 -4.94
CA SER A 83 4.98 0.17 -5.96
C SER A 83 5.43 -0.42 -7.30
N SER A 84 6.71 -0.28 -7.61
CA SER A 84 7.31 -0.84 -8.81
C SER A 84 8.82 -1.02 -8.62
N ALA A 85 9.35 -2.05 -9.27
CA ALA A 85 10.77 -2.35 -9.30
C ALA A 85 11.18 -2.67 -10.72
N ARG A 86 12.30 -2.10 -11.16
CA ARG A 86 12.79 -2.27 -12.52
C ARG A 86 14.30 -2.41 -12.54
N ALA A 87 14.79 -3.31 -13.38
CA ALA A 87 16.20 -3.42 -13.73
C ALA A 87 16.33 -3.15 -15.22
N GLU A 88 17.19 -2.20 -15.59
CA GLU A 88 17.43 -1.81 -16.98
C GLU A 88 18.87 -2.06 -17.38
N ARG A 89 19.06 -2.40 -18.66
CA ARG A 89 20.38 -2.70 -19.24
C ARG A 89 21.11 -3.75 -18.40
N THR A 90 20.43 -4.87 -18.18
CA THR A 90 20.94 -6.01 -17.40
C THR A 90 21.95 -6.80 -18.22
N GLY A 91 22.99 -7.31 -17.57
CA GLY A 91 23.93 -8.27 -18.16
C GLY A 91 23.49 -9.73 -17.98
N ASP A 92 24.37 -10.66 -18.31
CA ASP A 92 24.13 -12.09 -18.20
C ASP A 92 24.22 -12.57 -16.75
N ALA A 93 23.39 -13.55 -16.39
CA ALA A 93 23.40 -14.18 -15.08
C ALA A 93 23.89 -15.64 -15.19
N THR A 94 25.04 -15.94 -14.56
CA THR A 94 25.67 -17.26 -14.64
C THR A 94 25.92 -17.83 -13.25
N ALA A 95 25.45 -19.05 -12.99
CA ALA A 95 25.74 -19.80 -11.77
C ALA A 95 26.67 -20.98 -12.08
N GLU A 96 27.93 -20.87 -11.70
CA GLU A 96 28.96 -21.90 -11.79
C GLU A 96 29.01 -22.69 -10.46
N GLY A 97 27.94 -23.43 -10.14
CA GLY A 97 27.88 -24.26 -8.93
C GLY A 97 26.52 -24.28 -8.25
N GLU A 98 26.46 -24.83 -7.03
CA GLU A 98 25.23 -24.85 -6.23
C GLU A 98 24.91 -23.43 -5.73
N GLY A 99 23.88 -22.80 -6.31
CA GLY A 99 23.61 -21.38 -6.10
C GLY A 99 22.67 -20.76 -7.11
N ASN A 100 22.45 -19.45 -6.98
CA ASN A 100 21.60 -18.65 -7.86
C ASN A 100 22.35 -17.41 -8.34
N ALA A 101 22.11 -17.01 -9.59
CA ALA A 101 22.59 -15.75 -10.14
C ALA A 101 21.40 -14.99 -10.75
N ASN A 102 21.31 -13.68 -10.52
CA ASN A 102 20.29 -12.80 -11.08
C ASN A 102 20.88 -11.44 -11.45
N SER A 103 20.57 -10.93 -12.63
CA SER A 103 20.95 -9.57 -13.07
C SER A 103 19.77 -8.60 -13.13
N GLY A 104 18.56 -9.10 -12.86
CA GLY A 104 17.28 -8.38 -12.92
C GLY A 104 16.65 -8.13 -11.56
N VAL A 105 15.33 -8.29 -11.46
CA VAL A 105 14.60 -8.11 -10.19
C VAL A 105 14.41 -9.47 -9.51
N SER A 106 14.78 -9.56 -8.23
CA SER A 106 14.58 -10.74 -7.38
C SER A 106 13.67 -10.38 -6.21
N GLY A 107 12.74 -11.25 -5.84
CA GLY A 107 11.92 -11.14 -4.63
C GLY A 107 12.06 -12.39 -3.78
N THR A 108 11.88 -12.23 -2.47
CA THR A 108 11.75 -13.35 -1.52
C THR A 108 10.30 -13.83 -1.42
#